data_AF-A0A7X7L5B6-F1
#
_entry.id   AF-A0A7X7L5B6-F1
#
_cell.length_a   1.000
_cell.length_b   1.000
_cell.length_c   1.000
_cell.angle_alpha   90.00
_cell.angle_beta   90.00
_cell.angle_gamma   90.00
#
_symmetry.space_group_name_H-M   'P 1'
#
loop_
_entity.id
_entity.type
_entity.pdbx_description
1 polymer ?
#
loop_
_entity_poly.entity_id
_entity_poly.type
_entity_poly.pdbx_seq_one_letter_code
_entity_poly.pdbx_strand_id
1 'polypeptide(L)'
;RSGLGTLFGVTGGFIFGFIPFVIMCGLARNLKNKITAVSLCIAGLLLCHLSGIIQFMMVTGTTFTQTALTVSIPYLIKDIVSCILAYIISLQLKRVITVE
;
A
#
# COMPACT_ATOMS: atom_id res chain seq x y z
N ARG A 1 -12.82 6.86 -10.53
CA ARG A 1 -13.47 8.12 -10.06
C ARG A 1 -12.35 9.09 -9.68
N SER A 2 -12.58 10.39 -9.80
CA SER A 2 -11.59 11.44 -9.52
C SER A 2 -12.28 12.67 -8.93
N GLY A 3 -11.50 13.63 -8.44
CA GLY A 3 -11.99 14.85 -7.77
C GLY A 3 -11.95 14.78 -6.24
N LEU A 4 -12.10 15.93 -5.58
CA LEU A 4 -11.94 16.08 -4.12
C LEU A 4 -12.86 15.14 -3.32
N GLY A 5 -14.08 14.88 -3.80
CA GLY A 5 -15.00 13.94 -3.14
C GLY A 5 -14.48 12.50 -3.07
N THR A 6 -13.54 12.11 -3.93
CA THR A 6 -12.93 10.76 -3.88
C THR A 6 -11.99 10.61 -2.67
N LEU A 7 -11.34 11.70 -2.25
CA LEU A 7 -10.42 11.70 -1.10
C LEU A 7 -11.16 11.48 0.23
N PHE A 8 -12.40 11.96 0.33
CA PHE A 8 -13.22 11.81 1.54
C PHE A 8 -14.33 10.75 1.39
N GLY A 9 -14.33 10.00 0.28
CA GLY A 9 -15.24 8.90 0.02
C GLY A 9 -14.72 7.54 0.52
N VAL A 10 -15.41 6.46 0.13
CA VAL A 10 -15.13 5.09 0.59
C VAL A 10 -13.73 4.56 0.25
N THR A 11 -13.04 5.11 -0.75
CA THR A 11 -11.68 4.70 -1.14
C THR A 11 -10.59 5.63 -0.65
N GLY A 12 -10.95 6.77 -0.05
CA GLY A 12 -9.98 7.82 0.26
C GLY A 12 -8.86 7.40 1.21
N GLY A 13 -9.18 6.52 2.16
CA GLY A 13 -8.21 6.05 3.16
C GLY A 13 -7.07 5.26 2.52
N PHE A 14 -7.34 4.53 1.44
CA PHE A 14 -6.32 3.83 0.67
C PHE A 14 -5.43 4.82 -0.12
N ILE A 15 -6.00 5.94 -0.57
CA ILE A 15 -5.23 6.98 -1.27
C ILE A 15 -4.25 7.65 -0.30
N PHE A 16 -4.74 8.06 0.88
CA PHE A 16 -3.88 8.65 1.90
C PHE A 16 -2.87 7.64 2.45
N GLY A 17 -3.30 6.40 2.70
CA GLY A 17 -2.46 5.31 3.18
C GLY A 17 -1.38 4.85 2.17
N PHE A 18 -1.58 5.11 0.88
CA PHE A 18 -0.55 4.84 -0.14
C PHE A 18 0.69 5.74 0.02
N ILE A 19 0.54 6.95 0.54
CA ILE A 19 1.64 7.91 0.74
C ILE A 19 2.72 7.35 1.70
N PRO A 20 2.40 6.96 2.95
CA PRO A 20 3.40 6.35 3.82
C PRO A 20 3.92 5.02 3.26
N PHE A 21 3.08 4.24 2.56
CA PHE A 21 3.52 3.00 1.93
C PHE A 21 4.67 3.22 0.94
N VAL A 22 4.54 4.15 -0.01
CA VAL A 22 5.61 4.40 -1.00
C VAL A 22 6.86 5.00 -0.36
N ILE A 23 6.72 5.84 0.68
CA ILE A 23 7.85 6.38 1.44
C ILE A 23 8.63 5.23 2.11
N MET A 24 7.93 4.30 2.76
CA MET A 24 8.54 3.14 3.41
C MET A 24 9.23 2.21 2.40
N CYS A 25 8.65 2.01 1.21
CA CYS A 25 9.32 1.31 0.12
C CYS A 25 10.58 2.02 -0.36
N GLY A 26 10.56 3.35 -0.46
CA GLY A 26 11.73 4.17 -0.80
C GLY A 26 12.84 4.04 0.24
N LEU A 27 12.51 4.15 1.53
CA LEU A 27 13.46 3.97 2.63
C LEU A 27 14.06 2.56 2.66
N ALA A 28 13.26 1.53 2.36
CA ALA A 28 13.69 0.14 2.34
C ALA A 28 14.83 -0.10 1.33
N ARG A 29 14.94 0.71 0.27
CA ARG A 29 16.03 0.62 -0.73
C ARG A 29 17.41 0.82 -0.11
N ASN A 30 17.52 1.64 0.92
CA ASN A 30 18.80 2.00 1.54
C ASN A 30 19.23 0.99 2.63
N LEU A 31 18.40 -0.01 2.92
CA LEU A 31 18.69 -1.01 3.94
C LEU A 31 19.52 -2.15 3.36
N LYS A 32 20.64 -2.47 4.03
CA LYS A 32 21.50 -3.60 3.66
C LYS A 32 20.84 -4.95 3.96
N ASN A 33 20.05 -5.03 5.04
CA ASN A 33 19.35 -6.24 5.43
C ASN A 33 18.03 -6.38 4.66
N LYS A 34 17.97 -7.38 3.78
CA LYS A 34 16.79 -7.66 2.95
C LYS A 34 15.54 -7.98 3.78
N ILE A 35 15.68 -8.66 4.92
CA ILE A 35 14.55 -8.99 5.78
C ILE A 35 13.95 -7.70 6.34
N THR A 36 14.79 -6.81 6.87
CA THR A 36 14.35 -5.51 7.39
C THR A 36 13.70 -4.65 6.30
N ALA A 37 14.25 -4.65 5.08
CA ALA A 37 13.68 -3.96 3.94
C ALA A 37 12.28 -4.47 3.58
N VAL A 38 12.10 -5.79 3.50
CA VAL A 38 10.81 -6.41 3.20
C VAL A 38 9.81 -6.14 4.32
N SER A 39 10.21 -6.27 5.59
CA SER A 39 9.35 -5.97 6.73
C SER A 39 8.87 -4.52 6.72
N LEU A 40 9.72 -3.57 6.31
CA LEU A 40 9.35 -2.16 6.19
C LEU A 40 8.30 -1.93 5.08
N CYS A 41 8.46 -2.58 3.91
CA CYS A 41 7.46 -2.54 2.85
C CYS A 41 6.12 -3.14 3.29
N ILE A 42 6.15 -4.28 4.01
CA ILE A 42 4.94 -4.93 4.53
C ILE A 42 4.25 -4.01 5.55
N ALA A 43 4.99 -3.37 6.45
CA ALA A 43 4.44 -2.42 7.40
C ALA A 43 3.75 -1.25 6.68
N GLY A 44 4.36 -0.72 5.62
CA GLY A 44 3.73 0.31 4.78
C GLY A 44 2.44 -0.16 4.10
N LEU A 45 2.43 -1.39 3.56
CA LEU A 45 1.24 -1.97 2.94
C LEU A 45 0.10 -2.15 3.98
N LEU A 46 0.43 -2.61 5.19
CA LEU A 46 -0.54 -2.75 6.27
C LEU A 46 -1.10 -1.38 6.71
N LEU A 47 -0.27 -0.33 6.76
CA LEU A 47 -0.74 1.02 7.02
C LEU A 47 -1.71 1.50 5.94
N CYS A 48 -1.43 1.21 4.67
CA CYS A 48 -2.32 1.52 3.56
C CYS A 48 -3.72 0.89 3.75
N HIS A 49 -3.74 -0.41 4.07
CA HIS A 49 -4.99 -1.14 4.31
C HIS A 49 -5.71 -0.66 5.57
N LEU A 50 -4.98 -0.38 6.66
CA LEU A 50 -5.59 0.10 7.90
C LEU A 50 -6.24 1.47 7.71
N SER A 51 -5.55 2.41 7.04
CA SER A 51 -6.12 3.71 6.69
C SER A 51 -7.37 3.58 5.81
N GLY A 52 -7.32 2.69 4.82
CA GLY A 52 -8.45 2.36 3.96
C GLY A 52 -9.66 1.82 4.72
N ILE A 53 -9.44 0.83 5.59
CA ILE A 53 -10.48 0.22 6.43
C ILE A 53 -11.10 1.27 7.37
N ILE A 54 -10.28 2.05 8.08
CA ILE A 54 -10.76 3.06 9.02
C ILE A 54 -11.66 4.08 8.32
N GLN A 55 -11.23 4.63 7.18
CA GLN A 55 -12.05 5.60 6.46
C GLN A 55 -13.32 4.97 5.88
N PHE A 56 -13.22 3.76 5.31
CA PHE A 56 -14.39 3.06 4.80
C PHE A 56 -15.44 2.87 5.90
N MET A 57 -15.04 2.37 7.08
CA MET A 57 -15.93 2.20 8.23
C MET A 57 -16.58 3.52 8.66
N MET A 58 -15.84 4.63 8.70
CA MET A 58 -16.41 5.94 9.07
C MET A 58 -17.46 6.42 8.05
N VAL A 59 -17.27 6.13 6.77
CA VAL A 59 -18.18 6.57 5.70
C VAL A 59 -19.41 5.66 5.59
N THR A 60 -19.27 4.35 5.80
CA THR A 60 -20.35 3.36 5.60
C THR A 60 -21.04 2.88 6.87
N GLY A 61 -20.44 3.13 8.04
CA GLY A 61 -20.93 2.62 9.33
C GLY A 61 -20.77 1.10 9.51
N THR A 62 -19.96 0.43 8.68
CA THR A 62 -19.77 -1.02 8.76
C THR A 62 -18.78 -1.43 9.86
N THR A 63 -18.87 -2.67 10.33
CA THR A 63 -17.93 -3.21 11.32
C THR A 63 -16.55 -3.48 10.73
N PHE A 64 -15.53 -3.62 11.57
CA PHE A 64 -14.16 -3.90 11.14
C PHE A 64 -14.07 -5.18 10.30
N THR A 65 -14.60 -6.30 10.80
CA THR A 65 -14.54 -7.60 10.13
C THR A 65 -15.22 -7.56 8.76
N GLN A 66 -16.41 -6.98 8.68
CA GLN A 66 -17.14 -6.83 7.42
C GLN A 66 -16.35 -5.98 6.43
N THR A 67 -15.80 -4.85 6.89
CA THR A 67 -15.02 -3.94 6.06
C THR A 67 -13.76 -4.62 5.56
N ALA A 68 -12.97 -5.24 6.45
CA ALA A 68 -11.73 -5.92 6.09
C ALA A 68 -11.98 -7.00 5.02
N LEU A 69 -13.02 -7.81 5.16
CA LEU A 69 -13.39 -8.83 4.17
C LEU A 69 -13.88 -8.23 2.85
N THR A 70 -14.48 -7.04 2.88
CA THR A 70 -15.04 -6.39 1.69
C THR A 70 -13.98 -5.64 0.88
N VAL A 71 -13.06 -4.94 1.54
CA VAL A 71 -12.15 -3.98 0.88
C VAL A 71 -10.66 -4.26 1.05
N SER A 72 -10.26 -5.25 1.85
CA SER A 72 -8.85 -5.47 2.16
C SER A 72 -8.39 -6.91 1.95
N ILE A 73 -8.91 -7.88 2.73
CA ILE A 73 -8.43 -9.26 2.77
C ILE A 73 -8.34 -9.92 1.37
N PRO A 74 -9.36 -9.82 0.49
CA PRO A 74 -9.27 -10.43 -0.84
C PRO A 74 -8.22 -9.78 -1.74
N TYR A 75 -7.95 -8.49 -1.54
CA TYR A 75 -7.03 -7.70 -2.36
C TYR A 75 -5.57 -7.83 -1.92
N LEU A 76 -5.32 -8.26 -0.68
CA LEU A 76 -3.97 -8.44 -0.14
C LEU A 76 -3.11 -9.37 -1.03
N ILE A 77 -3.71 -10.42 -1.58
CA ILE A 77 -3.03 -11.36 -2.50
C ILE A 77 -2.56 -10.62 -3.75
N LYS A 78 -3.45 -9.86 -4.39
CA LYS A 78 -3.12 -9.05 -5.57
C LYS A 78 -2.03 -8.02 -5.26
N ASP A 79 -2.09 -7.40 -4.08
CA ASP A 79 -1.12 -6.38 -3.68
C ASP A 79 0.28 -6.97 -3.48
N ILE A 80 0.37 -8.14 -2.84
CA ILE A 80 1.63 -8.88 -2.69
C ILE A 80 2.20 -9.25 -4.07
N VAL A 81 1.37 -9.78 -4.96
CA VAL A 81 1.79 -10.10 -6.34
C VAL A 81 2.29 -8.84 -7.06
N SER A 82 1.58 -7.72 -6.91
CA SER A 82 1.98 -6.44 -7.51
C SER A 82 3.31 -5.94 -6.95
N CYS A 83 3.56 -6.09 -5.65
CA CYS A 83 4.83 -5.74 -5.03
C CYS A 83 5.98 -6.61 -5.54
N ILE A 84 5.77 -7.92 -5.69
CA ILE A 84 6.78 -8.84 -6.25
C ILE A 84 7.12 -8.45 -7.69
N LEU A 85 6.10 -8.20 -8.52
CA LEU A 85 6.30 -7.76 -9.91
C LEU A 85 7.02 -6.40 -9.97
N ALA A 86 6.61 -5.43 -9.14
CA ALA A 86 7.28 -4.14 -9.05
C ALA A 86 8.75 -4.27 -8.63
N TYR A 87 9.06 -5.18 -7.69
CA TYR A 87 10.43 -5.47 -7.30
C TYR A 87 11.25 -6.04 -8.46
N ILE A 88 10.72 -7.04 -9.18
CA ILE A 88 11.37 -7.62 -10.37
C ILE A 88 11.67 -6.50 -11.38
N ILE A 89 10.64 -5.73 -11.75
CA ILE A 89 10.72 -4.57 -12.65
C ILE A 89 11.83 -3.60 -12.19
N SER A 90 11.88 -3.28 -10.90
CA SER A 90 12.90 -2.37 -10.35
C SER A 90 14.33 -2.90 -10.54
N LEU A 91 14.56 -4.22 -10.49
CA LEU A 91 15.88 -4.81 -10.71
C LEU A 91 16.33 -4.67 -12.16
N GLN A 92 15.41 -4.76 -13.12
CA GLN A 92 15.72 -4.55 -14.53
C GLN A 92 15.96 -3.07 -14.82
N LEU A 93 15.11 -2.19 -14.30
CA LEU A 93 15.24 -0.74 -14.46
C LEU A 93 16.55 -0.21 -13.89
N LYS A 94 17.04 -0.72 -12.75
CA LYS A 94 18.34 -0.34 -12.18
C LYS A 94 19.54 -0.58 -13.10
N ARG A 95 19.41 -1.44 -14.12
CA ARG A 95 20.49 -1.68 -15.09
C ARG A 95 20.51 -0.67 -16.22
N VAL A 96 19.40 0.03 -16.44
CA VAL A 96 19.19 0.93 -17.59
C VAL A 96 19.08 2.38 -17.15
N ILE A 97 18.58 2.63 -15.94
CA ILE A 97 18.40 3.96 -15.37
C ILE A 97 19.33 4.12 -14.17
N THR A 98 20.20 5.11 -14.22
CA THR A 98 20.92 5.62 -13.05
C THR A 98 19.92 6.36 -12.18
N VAL A 99 19.38 5.67 -11.18
CA VAL A 99 18.58 6.30 -10.15
C VAL A 99 19.52 6.60 -9.00
N GLU A 100 19.91 7.87 -8.81
CA GLU A 100 20.63 8.33 -7.61
C GLU A 100 19.87 7.96 -6.33
#